data_AF-A0A6I3KKQ6-F1
#
_entry.id   AF-A0A6I3KKQ6-F1
#
_cell.length_a   1.000
_cell.length_b   1.000
_cell.length_c   1.000
_cell.angle_alpha   90.00
_cell.angle_beta   90.00
_cell.angle_gamma   90.00
#
_symmetry.space_group_name_H-M   'P 1'
#
loop_
_entity.id
_entity.type
_entity.pdbx_description
1 polymer ?
#
loop_
_entity_poly.entity_id
_entity_poly.type
_entity_poly.pdbx_seq_one_letter_code
_entity_poly.pdbx_strand_id
1 'polypeptide(L)'
;MKWAGRGWACAMAAVAVVAATPVGAQELSEKATRTFMEYAWTLTPERFTKPNGETILIDKTNRDAVLVPLDVAREVIRAGRLSAHAQVCGLAQEQGENHESLMRRQVQSKKWSPQQMVYINQLHLTVVMLLTGRIKLVERPDNPEAAKAAGADAAKEVVVAEEAQKAAQTCSAEQKTKVKEMIAAYVKTGPALASNGAAAAAPAAAPAAAPAATK
;
A
#
# COMPACT_ATOMS: atom_id res chain seq x y z
N MET A 1 -13.57 -43.49 63.09
CA MET A 1 -14.09 -44.84 62.76
C MET A 1 -14.59 -44.82 61.33
N LYS A 2 -14.04 -45.74 60.51
CA LYS A 2 -14.59 -46.38 59.28
C LYS A 2 -14.88 -45.44 58.07
N TRP A 3 -14.08 -45.45 56.99
CA TRP A 3 -14.10 -46.39 55.82
C TRP A 3 -15.49 -46.46 55.17
N ALA A 4 -15.74 -46.45 53.85
CA ALA A 4 -15.07 -46.36 52.54
C ALA A 4 -16.28 -46.22 51.54
N GLY A 5 -16.22 -45.84 50.27
CA GLY A 5 -15.16 -45.66 49.29
C GLY A 5 -15.76 -45.52 47.88
N ARG A 6 -14.90 -45.70 46.87
CA ARG A 6 -15.17 -45.96 45.42
C ARG A 6 -15.97 -44.85 44.71
N GLY A 7 -15.43 -44.05 43.80
CA GLY A 7 -14.37 -44.28 42.83
C GLY A 7 -14.97 -44.22 41.43
N TRP A 8 -14.62 -43.20 40.64
CA TRP A 8 -14.37 -43.38 39.21
C TRP A 8 -13.49 -42.25 38.68
N ALA A 9 -12.39 -42.65 38.06
CA ALA A 9 -11.49 -41.80 37.31
C ALA A 9 -12.13 -41.45 35.97
N CYS A 10 -12.03 -40.18 35.58
CA CYS A 10 -11.92 -39.77 34.18
C CYS A 10 -11.21 -38.42 34.16
N ALA A 11 -9.88 -38.48 34.17
CA ALA A 11 -9.02 -37.37 33.80
C ALA A 11 -9.21 -37.10 32.31
N MET A 12 -10.06 -36.13 31.98
CA MET A 12 -10.05 -35.49 30.66
C MET A 12 -9.25 -34.20 30.80
N ALA A 13 -7.94 -34.33 30.61
CA ALA A 13 -7.10 -33.19 30.29
C ALA A 13 -7.58 -32.62 28.96
N ALA A 14 -8.42 -31.59 29.02
CA ALA A 14 -8.74 -30.76 27.87
C ALA A 14 -7.47 -30.00 27.48
N VAL A 15 -6.65 -30.61 26.63
CA VAL A 15 -5.63 -29.90 25.87
C VAL A 15 -6.39 -28.94 24.95
N ALA A 16 -6.53 -27.69 25.39
CA ALA A 16 -6.93 -26.60 24.53
C ALA A 16 -5.85 -26.44 23.47
N VAL A 17 -6.04 -27.10 22.33
CA VAL A 17 -5.28 -26.83 21.11
C VAL A 17 -5.64 -25.40 20.73
N VAL A 18 -4.81 -24.45 21.15
CA VAL A 18 -4.80 -23.11 20.56
C VAL A 18 -4.42 -23.33 19.10
N ALA A 19 -5.43 -23.37 18.24
CA ALA A 19 -5.22 -23.30 16.81
C ALA A 19 -4.46 -22.00 16.54
N ALA A 20 -3.16 -22.13 16.30
CA ALA A 20 -2.34 -21.08 15.73
C ALA A 20 -2.88 -20.81 14.32
N THR A 21 -3.91 -19.98 14.24
CA THR A 21 -4.34 -19.43 12.96
C THR A 21 -3.16 -18.62 12.44
N PRO A 22 -2.67 -18.89 11.22
CA PRO A 22 -1.56 -18.12 10.68
C PRO A 22 -1.99 -16.66 10.60
N VAL A 23 -1.22 -15.80 11.28
CA VAL A 23 -1.36 -14.32 11.33
C VAL A 23 -1.21 -13.66 9.95
N GLY A 24 -1.13 -14.44 8.87
CA GLY A 24 -1.06 -13.97 7.48
C GLY A 24 -2.40 -13.90 6.72
N ALA A 25 -3.52 -14.33 7.32
CA ALA A 25 -4.80 -14.48 6.60
C ALA A 25 -5.98 -13.66 7.15
N GLN A 26 -5.73 -12.65 7.98
CA GLN A 26 -6.78 -11.67 8.29
C GLN A 26 -7.02 -10.81 7.04
N GLU A 27 -7.94 -11.27 6.19
CA GLU A 27 -8.56 -10.46 5.14
C GLU A 27 -8.95 -9.11 5.74
N LEU A 28 -8.52 -8.03 5.09
CA LEU A 28 -8.91 -6.68 5.48
C LEU A 28 -10.44 -6.60 5.46
N SER A 29 -11.05 -6.15 6.57
CA SER A 29 -12.49 -5.99 6.62
C SER A 29 -12.96 -5.09 5.47
N GLU A 30 -14.13 -5.40 4.91
CA GLU A 30 -14.68 -4.60 3.81
C GLU A 30 -14.78 -3.12 4.19
N LYS A 31 -15.22 -2.85 5.42
CA LYS A 31 -15.29 -1.49 5.96
C LYS A 31 -13.93 -0.79 5.91
N ALA A 32 -12.87 -1.42 6.42
CA ALA A 32 -11.53 -0.82 6.39
C ALA A 32 -11.03 -0.61 4.95
N THR A 33 -11.31 -1.56 4.06
CA THR A 33 -10.96 -1.47 2.63
C THR A 33 -11.62 -0.24 2.00
N ARG A 34 -12.94 -0.07 2.20
CA ARG A 34 -13.70 1.09 1.69
C ARG A 34 -13.18 2.40 2.27
N THR A 35 -12.81 2.44 3.55
CA THR A 35 -12.20 3.63 4.16
C THR A 35 -10.90 4.04 3.48
N PHE A 36 -9.98 3.09 3.23
CA PHE A 36 -8.75 3.39 2.48
C PHE A 36 -9.05 3.87 1.05
N MET A 37 -10.04 3.26 0.39
CA MET A 37 -10.47 3.67 -0.94
C MET A 37 -11.02 5.10 -0.95
N GLU A 38 -11.77 5.49 0.07
CA GLU A 38 -12.27 6.86 0.26
C GLU A 38 -11.11 7.85 0.39
N TYR A 39 -10.17 7.57 1.31
CA TYR A 39 -9.01 8.44 1.51
C TYR A 39 -8.11 8.54 0.27
N ALA A 40 -8.01 7.46 -0.50
CA ALA A 40 -7.31 7.49 -1.78
C ALA A 40 -8.05 8.36 -2.81
N TRP A 41 -9.38 8.29 -2.85
CA TRP A 41 -10.20 9.09 -3.75
C TRP A 41 -10.05 10.58 -3.50
N THR A 42 -10.07 11.01 -2.24
CA THR A 42 -9.90 12.42 -1.87
C THR A 42 -8.53 12.96 -2.28
N LEU A 43 -7.48 12.14 -2.21
CA LEU A 43 -6.11 12.51 -2.56
C LEU A 43 -5.76 12.33 -4.05
N THR A 44 -6.60 11.66 -4.81
CA THR A 44 -6.38 11.49 -6.26
C THR A 44 -6.50 12.87 -6.92
N PRO A 45 -5.52 13.35 -7.71
CA PRO A 45 -5.66 14.63 -8.41
C PRO A 45 -6.64 14.52 -9.60
N GLU A 46 -7.18 15.62 -10.08
CA GLU A 46 -7.97 15.68 -11.33
C GLU A 46 -7.11 15.47 -12.58
N ARG A 47 -5.82 15.75 -12.48
CA ARG A 47 -4.85 15.66 -13.56
C ARG A 47 -3.58 14.99 -13.07
N PHE A 48 -3.12 13.98 -13.79
CA PHE A 48 -1.87 13.29 -13.52
C PHE A 48 -1.00 13.25 -14.76
N THR A 49 0.21 13.82 -14.67
CA THR A 49 1.19 13.80 -15.76
C THR A 49 2.23 12.73 -15.47
N LYS A 50 2.34 11.75 -16.36
CA LYS A 50 3.34 10.70 -16.31
C LYS A 50 4.74 11.27 -16.64
N PRO A 51 5.83 10.58 -16.26
CA PRO A 51 7.20 10.97 -16.65
C PRO A 51 7.44 11.05 -18.16
N ASN A 52 6.64 10.37 -18.98
CA ASN A 52 6.70 10.44 -20.44
C ASN A 52 6.01 11.69 -21.03
N GLY A 53 5.47 12.59 -20.20
CA GLY A 53 4.74 13.80 -20.61
C GLY A 53 3.26 13.58 -20.91
N GLU A 54 2.77 12.34 -20.93
CA GLU A 54 1.35 12.04 -21.13
C GLU A 54 0.54 12.46 -19.91
N THR A 55 -0.55 13.20 -20.15
CA THR A 55 -1.44 13.68 -19.09
C THR A 55 -2.75 12.88 -19.11
N ILE A 56 -3.06 12.26 -17.97
CA ILE A 56 -4.32 11.58 -17.71
C ILE A 56 -5.24 12.54 -16.95
N LEU A 57 -6.44 12.76 -17.49
CA LEU A 57 -7.52 13.44 -16.79
C LEU A 57 -8.35 12.41 -16.04
N ILE A 58 -8.63 12.68 -14.78
CA ILE A 58 -9.42 11.83 -13.90
C ILE A 58 -10.78 12.48 -13.71
N ASP A 59 -11.82 11.75 -14.11
CA ASP A 59 -13.20 12.20 -13.97
C ASP A 59 -13.64 12.08 -12.51
N LYS A 60 -13.53 13.20 -11.78
CA LYS A 60 -13.99 13.30 -10.39
C LYS A 60 -15.50 13.28 -10.24
N THR A 61 -16.27 13.43 -11.32
CA THR A 61 -17.73 13.37 -11.30
C THR A 61 -18.24 11.95 -11.45
N ASN A 62 -17.46 11.06 -12.08
CA ASN A 62 -17.78 9.65 -12.26
C ASN A 62 -16.84 8.74 -11.47
N ARG A 63 -17.05 8.71 -10.15
CA ARG A 63 -16.23 7.94 -9.23
C ARG A 63 -16.19 6.44 -9.56
N ASP A 64 -17.34 5.84 -9.88
CA ASP A 64 -17.45 4.40 -10.09
C ASP A 64 -16.65 3.90 -11.31
N ALA A 65 -16.41 4.77 -12.29
CA ALA A 65 -15.55 4.46 -13.44
C ALA A 65 -14.04 4.45 -13.09
N VAL A 66 -13.64 5.06 -11.97
CA VAL A 66 -12.25 5.19 -11.54
C VAL A 66 -11.89 4.22 -10.42
N LEU A 67 -12.84 3.87 -9.57
CA LEU A 67 -12.61 2.90 -8.50
C LEU A 67 -12.33 1.50 -9.06
N VAL A 68 -11.56 0.74 -8.28
CA VAL A 68 -11.31 -0.68 -8.53
C VAL A 68 -12.18 -1.56 -7.62
N PRO A 69 -12.45 -2.82 -8.01
CA PRO A 69 -13.13 -3.79 -7.16
C PRO A 69 -12.44 -3.99 -5.80
N LEU A 70 -13.22 -4.41 -4.79
CA LEU A 70 -12.75 -4.53 -3.40
C LEU A 70 -11.60 -5.54 -3.24
N ASP A 71 -11.61 -6.64 -3.97
CA ASP A 71 -10.55 -7.65 -3.96
C ASP A 71 -9.22 -7.06 -4.43
N VAL A 72 -9.25 -6.25 -5.49
CA VAL A 72 -8.08 -5.53 -6.01
C VAL A 72 -7.63 -4.48 -5.01
N ALA A 73 -8.56 -3.73 -4.43
CA ALA A 73 -8.24 -2.75 -3.38
C ALA A 73 -7.57 -3.41 -2.17
N ARG A 74 -8.03 -4.59 -1.72
CA ARG A 74 -7.39 -5.35 -0.63
C ARG A 74 -5.96 -5.75 -0.96
N GLU A 75 -5.70 -6.18 -2.20
CA GLU A 75 -4.33 -6.48 -2.65
C GLU A 75 -3.45 -5.22 -2.60
N VAL A 76 -3.94 -4.11 -3.18
CA VAL A 76 -3.21 -2.83 -3.20
C VAL A 76 -2.90 -2.34 -1.79
N ILE A 77 -3.86 -2.45 -0.85
CA ILE A 77 -3.65 -2.05 0.55
C ILE A 77 -2.65 -2.99 1.24
N ARG A 78 -2.68 -4.29 0.96
CA ARG A 78 -1.68 -5.24 1.48
C ARG A 78 -0.28 -4.89 1.01
N ALA A 79 -0.11 -4.61 -0.28
CA ALA A 79 1.15 -4.14 -0.83
C ALA A 79 1.58 -2.80 -0.22
N GLY A 80 0.65 -1.84 -0.05
CA GLY A 80 0.90 -0.57 0.61
C GLY A 80 1.39 -0.73 2.06
N ARG A 81 0.82 -1.66 2.82
CA ARG A 81 1.27 -2.01 4.18
C ARG A 81 2.70 -2.54 4.21
N LEU A 82 3.05 -3.42 3.28
CA LEU A 82 4.43 -3.93 3.14
C LEU A 82 5.41 -2.80 2.80
N SER A 83 5.05 -1.92 1.86
CA SER A 83 5.85 -0.72 1.54
C SER A 83 5.99 0.23 2.73
N ALA A 84 4.95 0.41 3.55
CA ALA A 84 5.03 1.22 4.76
C ALA A 84 6.02 0.63 5.77
N HIS A 85 5.98 -0.68 6.02
CA HIS A 85 6.95 -1.36 6.89
C HIS A 85 8.38 -1.24 6.36
N ALA A 86 8.58 -1.40 5.05
CA ALA A 86 9.89 -1.18 4.43
C ALA A 86 10.38 0.26 4.63
N GLN A 87 9.51 1.26 4.42
CA GLN A 87 9.86 2.66 4.61
C GLN A 87 10.26 2.98 6.05
N VAL A 88 9.51 2.49 7.04
CA VAL A 88 9.85 2.67 8.47
C VAL A 88 11.20 2.03 8.78
N CYS A 89 11.47 0.85 8.22
CA CYS A 89 12.73 0.13 8.44
C CYS A 89 13.92 0.61 7.59
N GLY A 90 13.76 1.64 6.75
CA GLY A 90 14.82 2.15 5.87
C GLY A 90 15.21 1.20 4.75
N LEU A 91 14.27 0.36 4.29
CA LEU A 91 14.44 -0.65 3.25
C LEU A 91 13.91 -0.12 1.91
N ALA A 92 14.57 0.90 1.37
CA ALA A 92 14.11 1.61 0.17
C ALA A 92 14.06 0.72 -1.09
N GLN A 93 15.03 -0.19 -1.25
CA GLN A 93 15.05 -1.12 -2.37
C GLN A 93 13.83 -2.04 -2.32
N GLU A 94 13.57 -2.67 -1.16
CA GLU A 94 12.44 -3.58 -0.99
C GLU A 94 11.09 -2.86 -1.10
N GLN A 95 11.01 -1.61 -0.64
CA GLN A 95 9.83 -0.76 -0.88
C GLN A 95 9.57 -0.59 -2.39
N GLY A 96 10.61 -0.31 -3.17
CA GLY A 96 10.54 -0.16 -4.62
C GLY A 96 10.13 -1.46 -5.32
N GLU A 97 10.82 -2.55 -5.04
CA GLU A 97 10.51 -3.88 -5.60
C GLU A 97 9.07 -4.32 -5.31
N ASN A 98 8.59 -4.07 -4.09
CA ASN A 98 7.21 -4.37 -3.71
C ASN A 98 6.19 -3.56 -4.54
N HIS A 99 6.40 -2.25 -4.70
CA HIS A 99 5.53 -1.39 -5.50
C HIS A 99 5.58 -1.75 -6.98
N GLU A 100 6.76 -1.93 -7.54
CA GLU A 100 6.93 -2.32 -8.94
C GLU A 100 6.24 -3.66 -9.24
N SER A 101 6.33 -4.61 -8.30
CA SER A 101 5.70 -5.91 -8.45
C SER A 101 4.17 -5.82 -8.45
N LEU A 102 3.60 -4.96 -7.61
CA LEU A 102 2.17 -4.64 -7.64
C LEU A 102 1.80 -4.02 -8.99
N MET A 103 2.45 -2.92 -9.38
CA MET A 103 2.08 -2.17 -10.57
C MET A 103 2.24 -2.99 -11.86
N ARG A 104 3.29 -3.81 -11.95
CA ARG A 104 3.51 -4.72 -13.08
C ARG A 104 2.38 -5.72 -13.26
N ARG A 105 1.84 -6.29 -12.17
CA ARG A 105 0.66 -7.18 -12.23
C ARG A 105 -0.54 -6.48 -12.80
N GLN A 106 -0.83 -5.28 -12.29
CA GLN A 106 -2.00 -4.53 -12.70
C GLN A 106 -1.90 -4.12 -14.17
N VAL A 107 -0.72 -3.68 -14.63
CA VAL A 107 -0.46 -3.41 -16.07
C VAL A 107 -0.62 -4.67 -16.92
N GLN A 108 -0.01 -5.80 -16.52
CA GLN A 108 -0.07 -7.04 -17.29
C GLN A 108 -1.46 -7.68 -17.34
N SER A 109 -2.32 -7.37 -16.37
CA SER A 109 -3.72 -7.79 -16.40
C SER A 109 -4.46 -7.23 -17.62
N LYS A 110 -4.04 -6.06 -18.14
CA LYS A 110 -4.70 -5.31 -19.22
C LYS A 110 -6.18 -5.01 -18.97
N LYS A 111 -6.62 -5.06 -17.70
CA LYS A 111 -8.03 -4.86 -17.30
C LYS A 111 -8.36 -3.40 -16.98
N TRP A 112 -7.36 -2.59 -16.67
CA TRP A 112 -7.55 -1.28 -16.06
C TRP A 112 -7.46 -0.14 -17.06
N SER A 113 -8.37 0.81 -16.93
CA SER A 113 -8.26 2.09 -17.64
C SER A 113 -7.05 2.89 -17.13
N PRO A 114 -6.57 3.89 -17.89
CA PRO A 114 -5.53 4.79 -17.42
C PRO A 114 -5.87 5.49 -16.09
N GLN A 115 -7.15 5.88 -15.90
CA GLN A 115 -7.61 6.51 -14.66
C GLN A 115 -7.57 5.53 -13.47
N GLN A 116 -8.00 4.29 -13.68
CA GLN A 116 -7.93 3.23 -12.68
C GLN A 116 -6.47 2.91 -12.30
N MET A 117 -5.55 2.91 -13.27
CA MET A 117 -4.12 2.74 -13.00
C MET A 117 -3.55 3.86 -12.12
N VAL A 118 -3.96 5.11 -12.35
CA VAL A 118 -3.57 6.22 -11.45
C VAL A 118 -4.18 6.03 -10.07
N TYR A 119 -5.45 5.63 -9.99
CA TYR A 119 -6.13 5.38 -8.72
C TYR A 119 -5.47 4.24 -7.92
N ILE A 120 -5.09 3.13 -8.56
CA ILE A 120 -4.34 2.03 -7.93
C ILE A 120 -3.03 2.55 -7.30
N ASN A 121 -2.27 3.33 -8.06
CA ASN A 121 -1.04 3.93 -7.56
C ASN A 121 -1.29 4.88 -6.39
N GLN A 122 -2.34 5.69 -6.48
CA GLN A 122 -2.73 6.61 -5.42
C GLN A 122 -3.20 5.88 -4.15
N LEU A 123 -3.96 4.79 -4.30
CA LEU A 123 -4.40 3.96 -3.17
C LEU A 123 -3.21 3.36 -2.43
N HIS A 124 -2.22 2.83 -3.15
CA HIS A 124 -0.97 2.36 -2.55
C HIS A 124 -0.27 3.48 -1.78
N LEU A 125 -0.07 4.63 -2.42
CA LEU A 125 0.62 5.77 -1.82
C LEU A 125 -0.10 6.29 -0.57
N THR A 126 -1.42 6.40 -0.62
CA THR A 126 -2.25 6.81 0.53
C THR A 126 -2.07 5.86 1.71
N VAL A 127 -2.03 4.54 1.48
CA VAL A 127 -1.78 3.57 2.54
C VAL A 127 -0.39 3.75 3.15
N VAL A 128 0.65 3.92 2.31
CA VAL A 128 2.02 4.17 2.79
C VAL A 128 2.09 5.46 3.61
N MET A 129 1.53 6.55 3.11
CA MET A 129 1.57 7.85 3.78
C MET A 129 0.80 7.84 5.11
N LEU A 130 -0.38 7.19 5.16
CA LEU A 130 -1.15 7.09 6.40
C LEU A 130 -0.40 6.27 7.46
N LEU A 131 0.19 5.14 7.08
CA LEU A 131 0.87 4.24 8.02
C LEU A 131 2.26 4.74 8.43
N THR A 132 2.85 5.66 7.68
CA THR A 132 4.14 6.28 8.00
C THR A 132 3.99 7.65 8.65
N GLY A 133 2.76 8.08 8.97
CA GLY A 133 2.47 9.35 9.65
C GLY A 133 2.67 10.59 8.79
N ARG A 134 2.75 10.45 7.45
CA ARG A 134 2.85 11.58 6.50
C ARG A 134 1.50 12.23 6.19
N ILE A 135 0.41 11.62 6.63
CA ILE A 135 -0.95 12.16 6.54
C ILE A 135 -1.57 12.12 7.94
N LYS A 136 -2.26 13.19 8.31
CA LYS A 136 -3.11 13.26 9.51
C LYS A 136 -4.58 13.21 9.08
N LEU A 137 -5.37 12.43 9.80
CA LEU A 137 -6.82 12.46 9.67
C LEU A 137 -7.37 13.53 10.62
N VAL A 138 -7.93 14.60 10.07
CA VAL A 138 -8.54 15.70 10.82
C VAL A 138 -10.06 15.55 10.73
N GLU A 139 -10.82 15.89 11.76
CA GLU A 139 -12.30 15.85 11.68
C GLU A 139 -12.81 17.01 10.80
N ARG A 140 -13.77 16.73 9.91
CA ARG A 140 -14.41 17.73 9.04
C ARG A 140 -15.25 18.71 9.88
N PRO A 141 -14.98 20.02 9.86
CA PRO A 141 -15.71 20.98 10.67
C PRO A 141 -17.03 21.49 10.03
N ASP A 142 -17.36 21.12 8.80
CA ASP A 142 -18.33 21.85 7.96
C ASP A 142 -19.75 21.25 7.85
N ASN A 143 -20.01 20.01 8.31
CA ASN A 143 -21.40 19.54 8.48
C ASN A 143 -21.54 18.31 9.42
N PRO A 144 -21.99 18.51 10.68
CA PRO A 144 -22.14 17.42 11.66
C PRO A 144 -23.28 16.43 11.35
N GLU A 145 -24.26 16.80 10.52
CA GLU A 145 -25.38 15.91 10.14
C GLU A 145 -24.98 14.93 9.01
N ALA A 146 -24.19 15.37 8.04
CA ALA A 146 -23.64 14.49 7.00
C ALA A 146 -22.67 13.43 7.56
N ALA A 147 -21.88 13.80 8.57
CA ALA A 147 -21.00 12.89 9.32
C ALA A 147 -21.76 11.78 10.07
N LYS A 148 -22.99 12.07 10.53
CA LYS A 148 -23.87 11.09 11.21
C LYS A 148 -24.46 10.07 10.23
N ALA A 149 -24.71 10.46 8.99
CA ALA A 149 -25.26 9.57 7.95
C ALA A 149 -24.21 8.67 7.29
N ALA A 150 -22.94 9.11 7.20
CA ALA A 150 -21.87 8.41 6.49
C ALA A 150 -21.01 7.47 7.36
N GLY A 151 -21.21 7.48 8.69
CA GLY A 151 -20.42 6.71 9.65
C GLY A 151 -19.09 7.38 10.04
N ALA A 152 -18.59 7.07 11.23
CA ALA A 152 -17.49 7.77 11.90
C ALA A 152 -16.17 7.90 11.11
N ASP A 153 -15.93 7.03 10.12
CA ASP A 153 -14.72 7.04 9.29
C ASP A 153 -14.81 8.04 8.12
N ALA A 154 -16.03 8.39 7.71
CA ALA A 154 -16.34 9.38 6.68
C ALA A 154 -16.54 10.80 7.24
N ALA A 155 -16.25 11.02 8.52
CA ALA A 155 -16.22 12.34 9.14
C ALA A 155 -14.80 12.95 9.16
N LYS A 156 -13.81 12.24 8.60
CA LYS A 156 -12.39 12.64 8.64
C LYS A 156 -11.92 13.12 7.27
N GLU A 157 -11.27 14.29 7.25
CA GLU A 157 -10.50 14.85 6.16
C GLU A 157 -9.05 14.34 6.20
N VAL A 158 -8.50 14.11 5.01
CA VAL A 158 -7.15 13.59 4.83
C VAL A 158 -6.23 14.77 4.56
N VAL A 159 -5.50 15.21 5.58
CA VAL A 159 -4.56 16.34 5.47
C VAL A 159 -3.13 15.80 5.36
N VAL A 160 -2.41 16.21 4.32
CA VAL A 160 -0.99 15.88 4.16
C VAL A 160 -0.19 16.69 5.18
N ALA A 161 0.62 16.02 6.00
CA ALA A 161 1.49 16.72 6.94
C ALA A 161 2.67 17.35 6.18
N GLU A 162 2.90 18.66 6.37
CA GLU A 162 4.04 19.38 5.77
C GLU A 162 5.40 18.86 6.25
N GLU A 163 5.45 18.30 7.47
CA GLU A 163 6.65 17.65 7.99
C GLU A 163 6.42 16.13 8.14
N ALA A 164 7.22 15.35 7.42
CA ALA A 164 7.34 13.92 7.67
C ALA A 164 7.78 13.75 9.14
N GLN A 165 6.93 13.14 9.97
CA GLN A 165 7.34 12.79 11.32
C GLN A 165 8.62 11.95 11.22
N LYS A 166 9.74 12.55 11.65
CA LYS A 166 11.06 11.92 11.77
C LYS A 166 11.00 10.85 12.85
N ALA A 167 10.32 9.76 12.55
CA ALA A 167 10.46 8.52 13.26
C ALA A 167 10.80 7.46 12.21
N ALA A 168 12.00 7.58 11.63
CA ALA A 168 12.71 6.39 11.21
C ALA A 168 12.95 5.58 12.48
N GLN A 169 11.93 4.83 12.93
CA GLN A 169 12.10 3.85 13.98
C GLN A 169 13.15 2.88 13.45
N THR A 170 14.31 2.84 14.08
CA THR A 170 15.41 1.97 13.64
C THR A 170 15.00 0.54 13.93
N CYS A 171 14.41 -0.12 12.93
CA CYS A 171 14.07 -1.53 13.01
C CYS A 171 15.31 -2.36 13.34
N SER A 172 15.15 -3.37 14.21
CA SER A 172 16.20 -4.36 14.51
C SER A 172 16.57 -5.17 13.26
N ALA A 173 17.70 -5.90 13.30
CA ALA A 173 18.12 -6.76 12.20
C ALA A 173 17.07 -7.85 11.90
N GLU A 174 16.46 -8.41 12.94
CA GLU A 174 15.40 -9.42 12.86
C GLU A 174 14.14 -8.82 12.23
N GLN A 175 13.75 -7.60 12.62
CA GLN A 175 12.61 -6.90 12.02
C GLN A 175 12.84 -6.61 10.53
N LYS A 176 14.03 -6.12 10.16
CA LYS A 176 14.39 -5.89 8.77
C LYS A 176 14.34 -7.19 7.96
N THR A 177 14.89 -8.27 8.49
CA THR A 177 14.88 -9.59 7.84
C THR A 177 13.46 -10.07 7.59
N LYS A 178 12.58 -9.97 8.60
CA LYS A 178 11.17 -10.34 8.45
C LYS A 178 10.45 -9.50 7.39
N VAL A 179 10.71 -8.19 7.32
CA VAL A 179 10.13 -7.31 6.30
C VAL A 179 10.60 -7.70 4.90
N LYS A 180 11.91 -7.98 4.73
CA LYS A 180 12.47 -8.49 3.47
C LYS A 180 11.81 -9.80 3.05
N GLU A 181 11.64 -10.75 3.96
CA GLU A 181 11.01 -12.04 3.69
C GLU A 181 9.53 -11.89 3.26
N MET A 182 8.76 -11.04 3.95
CA MET A 182 7.37 -10.77 3.58
C MET A 182 7.25 -10.14 2.20
N ILE A 183 8.15 -9.21 1.87
CA ILE A 183 8.20 -8.57 0.55
C ILE A 183 8.64 -9.57 -0.51
N ALA A 184 9.70 -10.34 -0.27
CA ALA A 184 10.16 -11.37 -1.20
C ALA A 184 9.07 -12.40 -1.49
N ALA A 185 8.32 -12.82 -0.47
CA ALA A 185 7.17 -13.70 -0.63
C ALA A 185 6.08 -13.06 -1.50
N TYR A 186 5.74 -11.78 -1.27
CA TYR A 186 4.78 -11.06 -2.10
C TYR A 186 5.27 -10.92 -3.54
N VAL A 187 6.51 -10.47 -3.76
CA VAL A 187 7.12 -10.30 -5.10
C VAL A 187 7.16 -11.61 -5.86
N LYS A 188 7.46 -12.74 -5.19
CA LYS A 188 7.49 -14.08 -5.80
C LYS A 188 6.15 -14.54 -6.35
N THR A 189 5.03 -14.06 -5.81
CA THR A 189 3.70 -14.34 -6.37
C THR A 189 3.40 -13.55 -7.64
N GLY A 190 4.29 -12.64 -8.03
CA GLY A 190 4.13 -11.72 -9.15
C GLY A 190 4.87 -12.13 -10.41
N PRO A 191 4.58 -11.44 -11.53
CA PRO A 191 5.42 -11.48 -12.70
C PRO A 191 6.85 -11.10 -12.32
N ALA A 192 7.81 -11.82 -12.89
CA ALA A 192 9.22 -11.58 -12.61
C ALA A 192 9.57 -10.09 -12.77
N LEU A 193 10.14 -9.51 -11.71
CA LEU A 193 10.83 -8.24 -11.78
C LEU A 193 12.13 -8.52 -12.54
N ALA A 194 12.09 -8.43 -13.87
CA ALA A 194 13.34 -8.36 -14.62
C ALA A 194 14.10 -7.13 -14.08
N SER A 195 15.27 -7.37 -13.50
CA SER A 195 16.20 -6.34 -13.04
C SER A 195 16.62 -5.49 -14.24
N ASN A 196 15.79 -4.53 -14.64
CA ASN A 196 16.17 -3.50 -15.59
C ASN A 196 16.95 -2.42 -14.84
N GLY A 197 18.06 -2.84 -14.21
CA GLY A 197 19.25 -2.04 -14.06
C GLY A 197 19.99 -1.96 -15.39
N ALA A 198 19.29 -1.59 -16.45
CA ALA A 198 19.93 -0.95 -17.59
C ALA A 198 19.67 0.52 -17.37
N ALA A 199 20.67 1.20 -16.78
CA ALA A 199 20.83 2.62 -16.96
C ALA A 199 20.49 2.91 -18.43
N ALA A 200 19.47 3.74 -18.66
CA ALA A 200 19.26 4.34 -19.95
C ALA A 200 20.61 4.95 -20.33
N ALA A 201 21.32 4.31 -21.25
CA ALA A 201 22.52 4.88 -21.83
C ALA A 201 22.10 6.25 -22.32
N ALA A 202 22.64 7.29 -21.68
CA ALA A 202 22.50 8.65 -22.16
C ALA A 202 22.86 8.63 -23.65
N PRO A 203 22.05 9.22 -24.54
CA PRO A 203 22.45 9.37 -25.92
C PRO A 203 23.78 10.12 -25.92
N ALA A 204 24.81 9.50 -26.50
CA ALA A 204 26.12 10.09 -26.67
C ALA A 204 25.94 11.47 -27.30
N ALA A 205 26.39 12.51 -26.59
CA ALA A 205 26.45 13.86 -27.12
C ALA A 205 27.34 13.83 -28.38
N ALA A 206 26.74 14.16 -29.52
CA ALA A 206 27.48 14.40 -30.75
C ALA A 206 28.49 15.55 -30.52
N PRO A 207 29.74 15.43 -30.99
CA PRO A 207 30.70 16.50 -30.83
C PRO A 207 30.25 17.73 -31.64
N ALA A 208 30.19 18.87 -30.96
CA ALA A 208 29.92 20.16 -31.56
C ALA A 208 31.00 20.48 -32.61
N ALA A 209 30.58 20.73 -33.84
CA ALA A 209 31.44 21.24 -34.90
C ALA A 209 31.91 22.65 -34.53
N ALA A 210 33.24 22.84 -34.46
CA ALA A 210 33.85 24.15 -34.32
C ALA A 210 33.59 25.02 -35.57
N PRO A 211 33.26 26.31 -35.43
CA PRO A 211 33.17 27.20 -36.58
C PRO A 211 34.58 27.50 -37.11
N ALA A 212 34.74 27.39 -38.43
CA ALA A 212 35.95 27.72 -39.15
C ALA A 212 36.29 29.21 -38.99
N ALA A 213 37.55 29.49 -38.64
CA ALA A 213 38.14 30.81 -38.72
C ALA A 213 38.37 31.19 -40.19
N THR A 214 37.70 32.26 -40.65
CA THR A 214 38.06 32.96 -41.89
C THR A 214 39.16 33.98 -41.60
N LYS A 215 40.13 34.02 -42.52
CA LYS A 215 41.25 34.97 -42.61
C LYS A 215 40.81 36.43 -42.59
#